data_AF-A0A1M7PA21-F1
#
_entry.id   AF-A0A1M7PA21-F1
#
_cell.length_a   1.000
_cell.length_b   1.000
_cell.length_c   1.000
_cell.angle_alpha   90.00
_cell.angle_beta   90.00
_cell.angle_gamma   90.00
#
_symmetry.space_group_name_H-M   'P 1'
#
loop_
_entity.id
_entity.type
_entity.pdbx_description
1 polymer ?
#
loop_
_entity_poly.entity_id
_entity_poly.type
_entity_poly.pdbx_seq_one_letter_code
_entity_poly.pdbx_strand_id
1 'polypeptide(L)'
;MIRADDEPGWHVDRFYGKYEGVVTDVTDPEKIGRIRARVPALLGEDVDTGWALPCVPVGGTAKVGMLFLPAIGATVWIEFAGGDVSRPIWSGTFWSAPESTGGADDLGTEAGPEAPTADDGKDATATLAVLRTSSGHELTFDDDGQVVLLANGNGTCSVRFEKDGSVVVTAEKVKLGAEASESVVLGNTFQQFFNAHTHPTGVGPSGPPTQPMSTSQLSAKVTTE
;
A
#
# COMPACT_ATOMS: atom_id res chain seq x y z
N MET A 1 20.61 -61.34 30.21
CA MET A 1 19.79 -60.23 30.73
C MET A 1 19.24 -59.51 29.51
N ILE A 2 18.04 -59.88 29.11
CA ILE A 2 17.32 -59.27 27.99
C ILE A 2 16.78 -57.94 28.51
N ARG A 3 17.21 -56.81 27.94
CA ARG A 3 16.50 -55.55 28.12
C ARG A 3 15.40 -55.51 27.07
N ALA A 4 14.16 -55.61 27.55
CA ALA A 4 13.01 -55.09 26.86
C ALA A 4 13.18 -53.56 26.71
N ASP A 5 12.52 -52.99 25.69
CA ASP A 5 12.06 -51.60 25.53
C ASP A 5 12.20 -51.07 24.07
N ASP A 6 12.15 -51.95 23.05
CA ASP A 6 11.86 -51.54 21.67
C ASP A 6 10.34 -51.40 21.46
N GLU A 7 9.77 -50.28 21.90
CA GLU A 7 8.43 -49.84 21.46
C GLU A 7 8.57 -48.97 20.19
N PRO A 8 7.76 -49.18 19.13
CA PRO A 8 7.81 -48.34 17.94
C PRO A 8 7.20 -46.97 18.26
N GLY A 9 8.05 -46.04 18.71
CA GLY A 9 7.65 -44.65 18.86
C GLY A 9 7.18 -44.11 17.51
N TRP A 10 5.93 -43.68 17.40
CA TRP A 10 5.47 -42.87 16.29
C TRP A 10 6.25 -41.55 16.33
N HIS A 11 7.34 -41.49 15.58
CA HIS A 11 8.08 -40.25 15.39
C HIS A 11 7.19 -39.34 14.55
N VAL A 12 6.53 -38.40 15.22
CA VAL A 12 5.85 -37.31 14.51
C VAL A 12 6.95 -36.32 14.16
N ASP A 13 7.37 -36.31 12.90
CA ASP A 13 8.39 -35.37 12.45
C ASP A 13 7.93 -33.95 12.74
N ARG A 14 8.80 -33.18 13.40
CA ARG A 14 8.55 -31.78 13.76
C ARG A 14 9.46 -30.89 12.94
N PHE A 15 8.86 -29.93 12.26
CA PHE A 15 9.55 -29.05 11.32
C PHE A 15 9.65 -27.65 11.91
N TYR A 16 10.75 -27.41 12.62
CA TYR A 16 11.03 -26.12 13.24
C TYR A 16 11.91 -25.29 12.32
N GLY A 17 11.45 -24.08 11.99
CA GLY A 17 12.18 -23.15 11.14
C GLY A 17 11.25 -22.38 10.21
N LYS A 18 11.87 -21.51 9.41
CA LYS A 18 11.24 -20.84 8.29
C LYS A 18 11.61 -21.58 7.01
N TYR A 19 10.63 -21.83 6.17
CA TYR A 19 10.77 -22.51 4.90
C TYR A 19 10.34 -21.55 3.79
N GLU A 20 11.12 -21.48 2.73
CA GLU A 20 10.78 -20.71 1.54
C GLU A 20 9.58 -21.35 0.84
N GLY A 21 8.59 -20.53 0.52
CA GLY A 21 7.45 -20.95 -0.27
C GLY A 21 7.03 -19.93 -1.31
N VAL A 22 6.18 -20.39 -2.21
CA VAL A 22 5.56 -19.56 -3.27
C VAL A 22 4.06 -19.60 -3.08
N VAL A 23 3.41 -18.44 -3.03
CA VAL A 23 1.96 -18.34 -2.86
C VAL A 23 1.24 -18.99 -4.04
N THR A 24 0.32 -19.91 -3.78
CA THR A 24 -0.47 -20.61 -4.80
C THR A 24 -1.94 -20.21 -4.77
N ASP A 25 -2.46 -19.80 -3.61
CA ASP A 25 -3.85 -19.42 -3.46
C ASP A 25 -4.04 -18.37 -2.35
N VAL A 26 -4.91 -17.40 -2.62
CA VAL A 26 -5.25 -16.28 -1.73
C VAL A 26 -6.77 -16.19 -1.49
N THR A 27 -7.55 -17.15 -2.00
CA THR A 27 -9.02 -17.16 -1.93
C THR A 27 -9.57 -17.70 -0.60
N ASP A 28 -9.06 -17.16 0.51
CA ASP A 28 -9.41 -17.59 1.87
C ASP A 28 -10.93 -17.56 2.14
N PRO A 29 -11.57 -18.73 2.33
CA PRO A 29 -13.01 -18.82 2.59
C PRO A 29 -13.45 -18.09 3.88
N GLU A 30 -12.55 -17.99 4.86
CA GLU A 30 -12.83 -17.34 6.16
C GLU A 30 -12.53 -15.84 6.13
N LYS A 31 -11.86 -15.34 5.09
CA LYS A 31 -11.52 -13.92 4.90
C LYS A 31 -10.74 -13.35 6.08
N ILE A 32 -9.83 -14.13 6.66
CA ILE A 32 -8.95 -13.72 7.76
C ILE A 32 -7.50 -13.53 7.31
N GLY A 33 -7.23 -13.56 6.00
CA GLY A 33 -5.90 -13.31 5.42
C GLY A 33 -5.02 -14.54 5.36
N ARG A 34 -5.63 -15.73 5.26
CA ARG A 34 -4.88 -16.97 5.02
C ARG A 34 -4.46 -17.08 3.56
N ILE A 35 -3.39 -17.83 3.32
CA ILE A 35 -2.93 -18.21 1.98
C ILE A 35 -2.66 -19.71 1.93
N ARG A 36 -2.51 -20.24 0.72
CA ARG A 36 -1.80 -21.51 0.49
C ARG A 36 -0.50 -21.22 -0.23
N ALA A 37 0.51 -22.01 0.07
CA ALA A 37 1.80 -21.90 -0.57
C ALA A 37 2.36 -23.28 -0.90
N ARG A 38 3.19 -23.34 -1.93
CA ARG A 38 4.06 -24.48 -2.21
C ARG A 38 5.36 -24.33 -1.43
N VAL A 39 5.83 -25.40 -0.82
CA VAL A 39 7.08 -25.43 -0.03
C VAL A 39 7.94 -26.63 -0.48
N PRO A 40 8.68 -26.51 -1.59
CA PRO A 40 9.40 -27.62 -2.22
C PRO A 40 10.32 -28.40 -1.29
N ALA A 41 11.10 -27.67 -0.48
CA ALA A 41 12.09 -28.25 0.43
C ALA A 41 11.49 -29.17 1.50
N LEU A 42 10.18 -29.13 1.72
CA LEU A 42 9.50 -29.89 2.77
C LEU A 42 8.37 -30.78 2.26
N LEU A 43 7.48 -30.24 1.41
CA LEU A 43 6.28 -30.92 0.95
C LEU A 43 6.43 -31.50 -0.47
N GLY A 44 7.52 -31.16 -1.17
CA GLY A 44 7.71 -31.44 -2.59
C GLY A 44 6.97 -30.45 -3.49
N GLU A 45 7.12 -30.65 -4.81
CA GLU A 45 6.61 -29.73 -5.85
C GLU A 45 5.09 -29.75 -6.01
N ASP A 46 4.45 -30.89 -5.75
CA ASP A 46 3.05 -31.13 -6.11
C ASP A 46 2.07 -30.89 -4.97
N VAL A 47 2.57 -30.49 -3.78
CA VAL A 47 1.77 -30.40 -2.56
C VAL A 47 1.84 -28.99 -1.96
N ASP A 48 0.69 -28.34 -1.99
CA ASP A 48 0.47 -27.08 -1.27
C ASP A 48 0.23 -27.33 0.23
N THR A 49 0.56 -26.34 1.04
CA THR A 49 0.14 -26.29 2.43
C THR A 49 -1.39 -26.31 2.57
N GLY A 50 -1.86 -26.59 3.79
CA GLY A 50 -3.18 -26.11 4.22
C GLY A 50 -3.25 -24.57 4.25
N TRP A 51 -4.38 -24.02 4.67
CA TRP A 51 -4.54 -22.57 4.83
C TRP A 51 -3.63 -22.04 5.95
N ALA A 52 -2.57 -21.34 5.56
CA ALA A 52 -1.58 -20.76 6.46
C ALA A 52 -2.15 -19.54 7.18
N LEU A 53 -2.03 -19.50 8.51
CA LEU A 53 -2.44 -18.33 9.31
C LEU A 53 -1.47 -17.16 9.13
N PRO A 54 -1.95 -15.91 9.08
CA PRO A 54 -1.09 -14.74 8.97
C PRO A 54 -0.35 -14.42 10.27
N CYS A 55 0.96 -14.24 10.17
CA CYS A 55 1.79 -13.58 11.19
C CYS A 55 2.10 -12.15 10.73
N VAL A 56 1.17 -11.24 10.98
CA VAL A 56 1.23 -9.82 10.55
C VAL A 56 1.70 -8.88 11.66
N PRO A 57 2.26 -7.69 11.34
CA PRO A 57 2.79 -6.76 12.34
C PRO A 57 1.76 -6.29 13.39
N VAL A 58 0.52 -6.09 12.97
CA VAL A 58 -0.60 -5.68 13.84
C VAL A 58 -1.85 -6.43 13.40
N GLY A 59 -2.60 -6.98 14.36
CA GLY A 59 -3.83 -7.73 14.09
C GLY A 59 -4.44 -8.32 15.37
N GLY A 60 -5.26 -9.36 15.23
CA GLY A 60 -5.75 -10.18 16.34
C GLY A 60 -7.01 -9.69 17.06
N THR A 61 -7.54 -8.53 16.68
CA THR A 61 -8.87 -8.04 17.15
C THR A 61 -9.69 -7.50 15.99
N ALA A 62 -11.02 -7.54 16.13
CA ALA A 62 -11.91 -7.10 15.06
C ALA A 62 -11.64 -5.64 14.68
N LYS A 63 -11.49 -5.38 13.37
CA LYS A 63 -11.31 -4.05 12.75
C LYS A 63 -9.96 -3.36 13.04
N VAL A 64 -8.97 -4.06 13.56
CA VAL A 64 -7.61 -3.54 13.77
C VAL A 64 -6.60 -4.43 13.05
N GLY A 65 -5.71 -3.85 12.24
CA GLY A 65 -4.60 -4.59 11.68
C GLY A 65 -3.83 -3.89 10.57
N MET A 66 -2.70 -4.48 10.21
CA MET A 66 -1.88 -4.17 9.05
C MET A 66 -1.75 -5.46 8.24
N LEU A 67 -2.50 -5.57 7.14
CA LEU A 67 -2.53 -6.77 6.30
C LEU A 67 -2.21 -6.39 4.85
N PHE A 68 -1.06 -6.87 4.38
CA PHE A 68 -0.69 -6.88 2.96
C PHE A 68 -0.71 -8.34 2.51
N LEU A 69 -1.74 -8.71 1.74
CA LEU A 69 -1.85 -10.08 1.26
C LEU A 69 -0.90 -10.26 0.06
N PRO A 70 0.04 -11.20 0.12
CA PRO A 70 0.95 -11.44 -1.00
C PRO A 70 0.17 -11.98 -2.20
N ALA A 71 0.58 -11.58 -3.41
CA ALA A 71 -0.03 -12.06 -4.64
C ALA A 71 0.32 -13.53 -4.91
N ILE A 72 -0.49 -14.22 -5.71
CA ILE A 72 -0.13 -15.54 -6.25
C ILE A 72 1.21 -15.40 -7.01
N GLY A 73 2.12 -16.35 -6.78
CA GLY A 73 3.47 -16.34 -7.32
C GLY A 73 4.49 -15.59 -6.46
N ALA A 74 4.07 -14.83 -5.43
CA ALA A 74 5.01 -14.16 -4.54
C ALA A 74 5.75 -15.14 -3.62
N THR A 75 6.98 -14.81 -3.26
CA THR A 75 7.80 -15.53 -2.30
C THR A 75 7.44 -15.17 -0.86
N VAL A 76 7.27 -16.19 -0.02
CA VAL A 76 6.74 -16.07 1.35
C VAL A 76 7.48 -17.01 2.30
N TRP A 77 7.68 -16.58 3.55
CA TRP A 77 8.17 -17.48 4.60
C TRP A 77 7.03 -18.28 5.20
N ILE A 78 7.17 -19.60 5.20
CA ILE A 78 6.24 -20.55 5.83
C ILE A 78 6.85 -21.15 7.09
N GLU A 79 6.04 -21.22 8.13
CA GLU A 79 6.35 -21.85 9.41
C GLU A 79 5.21 -22.79 9.80
N PHE A 80 5.46 -23.65 10.80
CA PHE A 80 4.49 -24.64 11.25
C PHE A 80 4.31 -24.54 12.76
N ALA A 81 3.06 -24.32 13.21
CA ALA A 81 2.77 -24.11 14.62
C ALA A 81 3.13 -25.34 15.45
N GLY A 82 4.16 -25.23 16.30
CA GLY A 82 4.70 -26.37 17.05
C GLY A 82 5.36 -27.43 16.16
N GLY A 83 5.83 -27.03 14.96
CA GLY A 83 6.45 -27.91 13.97
C GLY A 83 5.47 -28.86 13.27
N ASP A 84 4.17 -28.63 13.40
CA ASP A 84 3.12 -29.47 12.80
C ASP A 84 2.76 -28.97 11.39
N VAL A 85 3.08 -29.77 10.35
CA VAL A 85 2.82 -29.44 8.94
C VAL A 85 1.35 -29.19 8.62
N SER A 86 0.42 -29.71 9.44
CA SER A 86 -1.01 -29.47 9.29
C SER A 86 -1.46 -28.09 9.79
N ARG A 87 -0.56 -27.35 10.46
CA ARG A 87 -0.81 -26.02 11.05
C ARG A 87 0.13 -24.95 10.50
N PRO A 88 0.06 -24.65 9.19
CA PRO A 88 0.93 -23.66 8.57
C PRO A 88 0.65 -22.23 9.05
N ILE A 89 1.70 -21.42 9.05
CA ILE A 89 1.73 -19.99 9.33
C ILE A 89 2.54 -19.34 8.22
N TRP A 90 2.12 -18.18 7.72
CA TRP A 90 2.95 -17.37 6.83
C TRP A 90 3.45 -16.12 7.56
N SER A 91 4.72 -15.77 7.39
CA SER A 91 5.40 -14.69 8.14
C SER A 91 6.20 -13.79 7.21
N GLY A 92 5.49 -12.90 6.52
CA GLY A 92 6.08 -11.93 5.60
C GLY A 92 6.60 -12.53 4.29
N THR A 93 7.12 -11.66 3.43
CA THR A 93 7.64 -11.98 2.10
C THR A 93 9.12 -11.64 2.00
N PHE A 94 9.77 -12.11 0.94
CA PHE A 94 11.14 -11.78 0.60
C PHE A 94 11.27 -11.59 -0.91
N TRP A 95 12.27 -10.86 -1.38
CA TRP A 95 12.50 -10.66 -2.82
C TRP A 95 13.32 -11.80 -3.41
N SER A 96 12.85 -12.37 -4.52
CA SER A 96 13.40 -13.57 -5.13
C SER A 96 14.45 -13.24 -6.19
N ALA A 97 15.47 -12.44 -5.85
CA ALA A 97 16.62 -12.34 -6.73
C ALA A 97 17.32 -13.73 -6.80
N PRO A 98 17.76 -14.22 -7.97
CA PRO A 98 18.41 -15.52 -8.10
C PRO A 98 19.63 -15.71 -7.17
N GLU A 99 20.28 -14.61 -6.79
CA GLU A 99 21.40 -14.61 -5.83
C GLU A 99 20.95 -14.61 -4.35
N SER A 100 19.70 -14.20 -4.06
CA SER A 100 19.13 -14.09 -2.71
C SER A 100 18.46 -15.36 -2.20
N THR A 101 18.15 -16.33 -3.07
CA THR A 101 17.57 -17.64 -2.69
C THR A 101 18.63 -18.68 -2.31
N GLY A 102 19.90 -18.28 -2.13
CA GLY A 102 20.99 -19.22 -1.80
C GLY A 102 21.25 -20.27 -2.88
N GLY A 103 20.85 -20.00 -4.13
CA GLY A 103 20.99 -20.94 -5.26
C GLY A 103 19.87 -21.98 -5.37
N ALA A 104 18.77 -21.84 -4.63
CA ALA A 104 17.55 -22.61 -4.91
C ALA A 104 16.91 -22.07 -6.20
N ASP A 105 17.22 -22.75 -7.31
CA ASP A 105 16.75 -22.47 -8.68
C ASP A 105 15.21 -22.59 -8.84
N ASP A 106 14.51 -23.03 -7.79
CA ASP A 106 13.11 -23.47 -7.83
C ASP A 106 12.08 -22.46 -7.29
N LEU A 107 12.55 -21.32 -6.74
CA LEU A 107 11.68 -20.38 -6.00
C LEU A 107 11.26 -19.13 -6.78
N GLY A 108 11.40 -19.16 -8.11
CA GLY A 108 10.60 -18.30 -8.99
C GLY A 108 11.40 -17.29 -9.81
N THR A 109 11.48 -17.57 -11.11
CA THR A 109 11.70 -16.56 -12.16
C THR A 109 10.57 -15.53 -12.24
N GLU A 110 9.41 -15.81 -11.63
CA GLU A 110 8.19 -14.99 -11.69
C GLU A 110 8.12 -13.89 -10.60
N ALA A 111 8.83 -14.03 -9.47
CA ALA A 111 8.64 -13.17 -8.30
C ALA A 111 9.48 -11.87 -8.29
N GLY A 112 10.34 -11.66 -9.29
CA GLY A 112 11.02 -10.39 -9.54
C GLY A 112 12.10 -9.99 -8.50
N PRO A 113 13.18 -9.30 -8.90
CA PRO A 113 14.31 -9.05 -8.01
C PRO A 113 14.23 -7.75 -7.19
N GLU A 114 13.11 -7.01 -7.18
CA GLU A 114 13.17 -5.59 -6.84
C GLU A 114 12.39 -5.22 -5.57
N ALA A 115 13.11 -4.63 -4.63
CA ALA A 115 12.51 -3.85 -3.55
C ALA A 115 11.75 -2.64 -4.13
N PRO A 116 10.72 -2.14 -3.43
CA PRO A 116 10.00 -0.96 -3.89
C PRO A 116 10.93 0.27 -3.94
N THR A 117 10.89 0.97 -5.07
CA THR A 117 11.54 2.27 -5.29
C THR A 117 10.57 3.42 -5.07
N ALA A 118 11.04 4.65 -4.87
CA ALA A 118 10.19 5.84 -4.84
C ALA A 118 9.69 6.22 -6.26
N ASP A 119 8.80 7.21 -6.35
CA ASP A 119 8.23 7.72 -7.61
C ASP A 119 9.28 8.24 -8.61
N ASP A 120 10.38 8.78 -8.10
CA ASP A 120 11.54 9.23 -8.88
C ASP A 120 12.54 8.12 -9.23
N GLY A 121 12.20 6.87 -8.90
CA GLY A 121 13.02 5.69 -9.17
C GLY A 121 14.18 5.49 -8.19
N LYS A 122 14.27 6.26 -7.11
CA LYS A 122 15.27 6.02 -6.07
C LYS A 122 14.97 4.75 -5.28
N ASP A 123 16.01 3.97 -5.03
CA ASP A 123 15.92 2.80 -4.14
C ASP A 123 15.64 3.23 -2.71
N ALA A 124 14.88 2.41 -1.97
CA ALA A 124 14.71 2.61 -0.54
C ALA A 124 16.07 2.58 0.19
N THR A 125 16.28 3.51 1.11
CA THR A 125 17.51 3.65 1.90
C THR A 125 17.16 3.81 3.39
N ALA A 126 18.16 4.02 4.24
CA ALA A 126 17.93 4.38 5.64
C ALA A 126 17.22 5.73 5.83
N THR A 127 17.26 6.62 4.83
CA THR A 127 16.65 7.94 4.81
C THR A 127 15.46 8.04 3.84
N LEU A 128 15.19 6.99 3.06
CA LEU A 128 14.10 6.93 2.10
C LEU A 128 13.27 5.66 2.33
N ALA A 129 12.13 5.81 3.01
CA ALA A 129 11.20 4.72 3.25
C ALA A 129 10.08 4.73 2.19
N VAL A 130 9.83 3.57 1.59
CA VAL A 130 8.84 3.40 0.52
C VAL A 130 7.88 2.26 0.86
N LEU A 131 6.59 2.54 0.79
CA LEU A 131 5.53 1.54 0.72
C LEU A 131 4.89 1.63 -0.65
N ARG A 132 4.97 0.55 -1.43
CA ARG A 132 4.35 0.47 -2.76
C ARG A 132 3.47 -0.76 -2.91
N THR A 133 2.29 -0.61 -3.49
CA THR A 133 1.39 -1.73 -3.84
C THR A 133 1.70 -2.26 -5.24
N SER A 134 1.22 -3.46 -5.57
CA SER A 134 1.37 -4.05 -6.91
C SER A 134 0.75 -3.21 -8.03
N SER A 135 -0.27 -2.41 -7.72
CA SER A 135 -0.89 -1.44 -8.64
C SER A 135 -0.15 -0.10 -8.71
N GLY A 136 0.97 0.06 -8.00
CA GLY A 136 1.81 1.25 -7.98
C GLY A 136 1.37 2.35 -7.01
N HIS A 137 0.37 2.15 -6.15
CA HIS A 137 0.06 3.15 -5.11
C HIS A 137 1.23 3.26 -4.15
N GLU A 138 1.53 4.47 -3.70
CA GLU A 138 2.76 4.74 -2.99
C GLU A 138 2.54 5.64 -1.77
N LEU A 139 3.28 5.33 -0.70
CA LEU A 139 3.53 6.21 0.43
C LEU A 139 5.05 6.26 0.66
N THR A 140 5.64 7.45 0.58
CA THR A 140 7.09 7.66 0.68
C THR A 140 7.43 8.72 1.71
N PHE A 141 8.50 8.46 2.48
CA PHE A 141 9.10 9.37 3.44
C PHE A 141 10.58 9.55 3.07
N ASP A 142 10.96 10.77 2.70
CA ASP A 142 12.33 11.14 2.32
C ASP A 142 12.88 12.14 3.36
N ASP A 143 13.78 11.68 4.22
CA ASP A 143 14.41 12.49 5.27
C ASP A 143 15.39 13.52 4.69
N ASP A 144 16.07 13.19 3.58
CA ASP A 144 17.06 14.05 2.94
C ASP A 144 16.37 15.21 2.20
N GLY A 145 15.34 14.86 1.42
CA GLY A 145 14.45 15.81 0.76
C GLY A 145 13.52 16.54 1.73
N GLN A 146 13.29 15.99 2.92
CA GLN A 146 12.27 16.42 3.89
C GLN A 146 10.87 16.43 3.26
N VAL A 147 10.52 15.32 2.61
CA VAL A 147 9.31 15.15 1.82
C VAL A 147 8.48 13.99 2.33
N VAL A 148 7.16 14.15 2.30
CA VAL A 148 6.21 13.05 2.46
C VAL A 148 5.28 13.02 1.25
N LEU A 149 5.12 11.85 0.61
CA LEU A 149 4.31 11.68 -0.58
C LEU A 149 3.28 10.57 -0.39
N LEU A 150 2.03 10.83 -0.76
CA LEU A 150 1.00 9.82 -1.02
C LEU A 150 0.57 9.94 -2.48
N ALA A 151 0.72 8.89 -3.28
CA ALA A 151 0.42 8.91 -4.71
C ALA A 151 -0.38 7.69 -5.17
N ASN A 152 -1.20 7.88 -6.22
CA ASN A 152 -1.84 6.76 -6.89
C ASN A 152 -0.95 6.16 -7.98
N GLY A 153 -1.09 4.86 -8.23
CA GLY A 153 -0.19 4.16 -9.16
C GLY A 153 -0.37 4.46 -10.64
N ASN A 154 -1.40 5.23 -11.02
CA ASN A 154 -1.54 5.72 -12.39
C ASN A 154 -0.95 7.13 -12.58
N GLY A 155 -0.34 7.72 -11.53
CA GLY A 155 0.34 9.02 -11.59
C GLY A 155 -0.56 10.23 -11.76
N THR A 156 -1.89 10.09 -11.60
CA THR A 156 -2.83 11.20 -11.83
C THR A 156 -3.21 11.97 -10.56
N CYS A 157 -2.91 11.43 -9.37
CA CYS A 157 -3.27 12.03 -8.11
C CYS A 157 -2.18 11.83 -7.05
N SER A 158 -1.79 12.92 -6.39
CA SER A 158 -0.89 12.88 -5.25
C SER A 158 -1.15 14.00 -4.24
N VAL A 159 -0.72 13.74 -3.00
CA VAL A 159 -0.57 14.76 -1.95
C VAL A 159 0.87 14.70 -1.47
N ARG A 160 1.57 15.82 -1.59
CA ARG A 160 3.00 15.92 -1.29
C ARG A 160 3.24 17.06 -0.31
N PHE A 161 3.94 16.75 0.77
CA PHE A 161 4.43 17.72 1.76
C PHE A 161 5.88 18.04 1.42
N GLU A 162 6.20 19.32 1.29
CA GLU A 162 7.51 19.79 0.87
C GLU A 162 8.28 20.44 2.03
N LYS A 163 9.60 20.44 1.89
CA LYS A 163 10.54 21.06 2.82
C LYS A 163 10.27 22.54 3.11
N ASP A 164 9.74 23.27 2.12
CA ASP A 164 9.43 24.69 2.24
C ASP A 164 8.11 24.96 3.01
N GLY A 165 7.44 23.90 3.47
CA GLY A 165 6.18 23.97 4.20
C GLY A 165 4.95 23.96 3.29
N SER A 166 5.11 23.84 1.97
CA SER A 166 3.99 23.71 1.05
C SER A 166 3.39 22.31 1.05
N VAL A 167 2.09 22.24 0.75
CA VAL A 167 1.38 20.99 0.46
C VAL A 167 0.89 21.07 -0.98
N VAL A 168 1.44 20.23 -1.83
CA VAL A 168 1.09 20.14 -3.26
C VAL A 168 0.06 19.04 -3.43
N VAL A 169 -1.14 19.41 -3.89
CA VAL A 169 -2.20 18.47 -4.26
C VAL A 169 -2.27 18.43 -5.78
N THR A 170 -1.78 17.33 -6.36
CA THR A 170 -1.89 17.09 -7.80
C THR A 170 -3.13 16.26 -8.06
N ALA A 171 -4.08 16.75 -8.85
CA ALA A 171 -5.25 15.98 -9.26
C ALA A 171 -5.96 16.61 -10.46
N GLU A 172 -6.69 15.81 -11.23
CA GLU A 172 -7.59 16.34 -12.25
C GLU A 172 -8.77 17.12 -11.62
N LYS A 173 -9.28 16.66 -10.47
CA LYS A 173 -10.40 17.26 -9.73
C LYS A 173 -10.17 17.08 -8.24
N VAL A 174 -10.32 18.15 -7.45
CA VAL A 174 -10.38 18.06 -5.99
C VAL A 174 -11.84 18.27 -5.54
N LYS A 175 -12.30 17.55 -4.51
CA LYS A 175 -13.64 17.71 -3.93
C LYS A 175 -13.51 17.95 -2.43
N LEU A 176 -14.00 19.08 -1.93
CA LEU A 176 -13.85 19.49 -0.52
C LEU A 176 -14.96 18.95 0.40
N GLY A 177 -15.28 17.66 0.28
CA GLY A 177 -16.21 16.96 1.19
C GLY A 177 -17.67 17.39 1.11
N ALA A 178 -18.51 16.76 1.94
CA ALA A 178 -19.97 16.93 1.93
C ALA A 178 -20.48 18.15 2.73
N GLU A 179 -19.64 18.72 3.60
CA GLU A 179 -20.02 19.80 4.54
C GLU A 179 -19.46 21.17 4.14
N ALA A 180 -18.97 21.31 2.90
CA ALA A 180 -18.63 22.61 2.37
C ALA A 180 -19.92 23.44 2.23
N SER A 181 -20.10 24.42 3.11
CA SER A 181 -21.29 25.29 3.09
C SER A 181 -21.29 26.23 1.88
N GLU A 182 -20.12 26.49 1.30
CA GLU A 182 -19.89 27.41 0.19
C GLU A 182 -18.89 26.83 -0.82
N SER A 183 -18.97 27.30 -2.06
CA SER A 183 -18.02 26.93 -3.11
C SER A 183 -16.69 27.68 -2.99
N VAL A 184 -15.59 27.06 -3.43
CA VAL A 184 -14.28 27.72 -3.47
C VAL A 184 -14.26 28.80 -4.54
N VAL A 185 -13.80 29.99 -4.16
CA VAL A 185 -13.65 31.15 -5.05
C VAL A 185 -12.30 31.11 -5.77
N LEU A 186 -12.32 31.35 -7.09
CA LEU A 186 -11.13 31.59 -7.91
C LEU A 186 -10.48 32.92 -7.52
N GLY A 187 -9.41 32.89 -6.71
CA GLY A 187 -8.81 34.09 -6.12
C GLY A 187 -8.48 35.22 -7.11
N ASN A 188 -7.75 34.92 -8.19
CA ASN A 188 -7.36 35.91 -9.20
C ASN A 188 -8.56 36.43 -10.00
N THR A 189 -9.45 35.54 -10.43
CA THR A 189 -10.67 35.89 -11.17
C THR A 189 -11.60 36.76 -10.31
N PHE A 190 -11.77 36.40 -9.04
CA PHE A 190 -12.53 37.18 -8.08
C PHE A 190 -11.91 38.56 -7.85
N GLN A 191 -10.60 38.64 -7.66
CA GLN A 191 -9.90 39.92 -7.49
C GLN A 191 -10.10 40.82 -8.71
N GLN A 192 -10.04 40.28 -9.93
CA GLN A 192 -10.32 41.05 -11.15
C GLN A 192 -11.75 41.59 -11.18
N PHE A 193 -12.75 40.75 -10.88
CA PHE A 193 -14.14 41.20 -10.83
C PHE A 193 -14.39 42.22 -9.71
N PHE A 194 -13.79 42.03 -8.54
CA PHE A 194 -13.91 42.97 -7.43
C PHE A 194 -13.27 44.33 -7.75
N ASN A 195 -12.05 44.33 -8.31
CA ASN A 195 -11.36 45.58 -8.66
C ASN A 195 -12.01 46.31 -9.84
N ALA A 196 -12.62 45.57 -10.78
CA ALA A 196 -13.42 46.16 -11.86
C ALA A 196 -14.78 46.71 -11.37
N HIS A 197 -15.21 46.31 -10.16
CA HIS A 197 -16.45 46.78 -9.56
C HIS A 197 -16.27 48.20 -9.01
N THR A 198 -16.63 49.18 -9.82
CA THR A 198 -16.67 50.59 -9.43
C THR A 198 -18.09 51.13 -9.52
N HIS A 199 -18.48 51.95 -8.54
CA HIS A 199 -19.72 52.71 -8.63
C HIS A 199 -19.46 54.03 -9.37
N PRO A 200 -20.33 54.42 -10.33
CA PRO A 200 -20.16 55.66 -11.09
C PRO A 200 -20.21 56.94 -10.25
N THR A 201 -20.83 56.92 -9.06
CA THR A 201 -20.99 58.10 -8.20
C THR A 201 -20.91 57.76 -6.71
N GLY A 202 -20.24 58.62 -5.93
CA GLY A 202 -20.13 58.50 -4.46
C GLY A 202 -21.29 59.10 -3.67
N VAL A 203 -22.21 59.84 -4.31
CA VAL A 203 -23.43 60.43 -3.71
C VAL A 203 -24.54 60.56 -4.77
N GLY A 204 -25.76 60.06 -4.49
CA GLY A 204 -26.95 60.19 -5.37
C GLY A 204 -27.25 58.97 -6.26
N PRO A 205 -28.53 58.74 -6.64
CA PRO A 205 -29.14 57.41 -6.78
C PRO A 205 -28.39 56.58 -7.82
N SER A 206 -27.65 55.59 -7.32
CA SER A 206 -26.89 54.68 -8.17
C SER A 206 -27.85 53.82 -8.99
N GLY A 207 -27.64 53.79 -10.31
CA GLY A 207 -28.25 52.77 -11.16
C GLY A 207 -27.86 51.37 -10.68
N PRO A 208 -28.66 50.33 -11.00
CA PRO A 208 -28.45 49.01 -10.44
C PRO A 208 -27.02 48.51 -10.75
N PRO A 209 -26.31 47.91 -9.78
CA PRO A 209 -25.00 47.31 -10.03
C PRO A 209 -25.09 46.30 -11.17
N THR A 210 -24.06 46.23 -12.02
CA THR A 210 -23.94 45.18 -13.03
C THR A 210 -23.84 43.80 -12.36
N GLN A 211 -24.37 42.79 -13.04
CA GLN A 211 -24.88 41.56 -12.43
C GLN A 211 -23.91 40.84 -11.47
N PRO A 212 -24.43 40.31 -10.34
CA PRO A 212 -23.66 39.51 -9.39
C PRO A 212 -23.13 38.22 -10.03
N MET A 213 -22.12 37.62 -9.37
CA MET A 213 -21.51 36.37 -9.83
C MET A 213 -22.57 35.30 -10.14
N SER A 214 -22.46 34.66 -11.31
CA SER A 214 -23.24 33.49 -11.68
C SER A 214 -22.50 32.20 -11.30
N THR A 215 -23.24 31.09 -11.22
CA THR A 215 -22.70 29.76 -10.86
C THR A 215 -21.62 29.24 -11.82
N SER A 216 -21.50 29.81 -13.03
CA SER A 216 -20.42 29.49 -13.98
C SER A 216 -19.07 30.11 -13.60
N GLN A 217 -19.02 30.95 -12.56
CA GLN A 217 -17.79 31.61 -12.08
C GLN A 217 -17.20 30.92 -10.83
N LEU A 218 -17.79 29.79 -10.43
CA LEU A 218 -17.29 28.89 -9.38
C LEU A 218 -16.28 27.91 -9.97
N SER A 219 -15.35 27.42 -9.16
CA SER A 219 -14.37 26.43 -9.61
C SER A 219 -14.99 25.10 -10.09
N ALA A 220 -14.51 24.54 -11.20
CA ALA A 220 -14.98 23.25 -11.73
C ALA A 220 -14.02 22.04 -11.49
N LYS A 221 -12.78 22.29 -11.03
CA LYS A 221 -11.78 21.25 -10.69
C LYS A 221 -10.98 21.53 -9.38
N VAL A 222 -11.35 22.60 -8.68
CA VAL A 222 -10.65 23.32 -7.58
C VAL A 222 -9.48 24.14 -8.10
N THR A 223 -9.43 25.41 -7.72
CA THR A 223 -8.79 26.47 -8.53
C THR A 223 -7.27 26.43 -8.50
N THR A 224 -6.63 26.52 -9.66
CA THR A 224 -5.17 26.68 -9.89
C THR A 224 -4.95 27.67 -11.05
N GLU A 225 -3.68 27.94 -11.45
CA GLU A 225 -3.36 28.51 -12.77
C GLU A 225 -4.11 27.82 -13.93
#